data_AF-A0A534R794-F1
#
_entry.id   AF-A0A534R794-F1
#
_cell.length_a   1.000
_cell.length_b   1.000
_cell.length_c   1.000
_cell.angle_alpha   90.00
_cell.angle_beta   90.00
_cell.angle_gamma   90.00
#
_symmetry.space_group_name_H-M   'P 1'
#
loop_
_entity.id
_entity.type
_entity.pdbx_description
1 polymer ?
#
loop_
_entity_poly.entity_id
_entity_poly.type
_entity_poly.pdbx_seq_one_letter_code
_entity_poly.pdbx_strand_id
1 'polypeptide(L)'
;MSRHAFIGLVLTATLAALLLDAFGARADETCMSPYMPKITGQEDYVYVWTLGIEGVGDGSDKLVTIGANPADATHYGKVISSVSVGGRHEAHHAGFGDDRSHLWAGGLDDSLIWVFDVAADPAHPKVVRTIDSFVKDSEGVVGPHTFFALPGRMLITGLSNDKDHGGRTGLVEYNN
;
A
#
# COMPACT_ATOMS: atom_id res chain seq x y z
N MET A 1 23.87 1.76 53.31
CA MET A 1 22.89 0.70 52.98
C MET A 1 23.44 -0.64 53.45
N SER A 2 22.63 -1.47 54.12
CA SER A 2 23.06 -2.82 54.49
C SER A 2 23.26 -3.68 53.23
N ARG A 3 24.18 -4.65 53.28
CA ARG A 3 24.41 -5.59 52.16
C ARG A 3 23.10 -6.23 51.66
N HIS A 4 22.16 -6.50 52.56
CA HIS A 4 20.84 -7.04 52.23
C HIS A 4 19.96 -6.06 51.44
N ALA A 5 20.00 -4.76 51.76
CA ALA A 5 19.26 -3.74 51.01
C ALA A 5 19.80 -3.55 49.58
N PHE A 6 21.12 -3.66 49.40
CA PHE A 6 21.75 -3.55 48.08
C PHE A 6 21.44 -4.78 47.20
N ILE A 7 21.47 -5.99 47.77
CA ILE A 7 21.12 -7.23 47.05
C ILE A 7 19.63 -7.24 46.65
N GLY A 8 18.74 -6.79 47.52
CA GLY A 8 17.31 -6.68 47.21
C GLY A 8 16.99 -5.72 46.07
N LEU A 9 17.69 -4.58 46.01
CA LEU A 9 17.56 -3.59 44.93
C LEU A 9 18.07 -4.14 43.58
N VAL A 10 19.19 -4.88 43.57
CA VAL A 10 19.74 -5.47 42.35
C VAL A 10 18.83 -6.56 41.80
N LEU A 11 18.25 -7.41 42.66
CA LEU A 11 17.30 -8.47 42.28
C LEU A 11 15.98 -7.91 41.73
N THR A 12 15.45 -6.84 42.32
CA THR A 12 14.23 -6.18 41.81
C THR A 12 14.48 -5.49 40.47
N ALA A 13 15.65 -4.87 40.29
CA ALA A 13 16.03 -4.25 39.02
C ALA A 13 16.24 -5.29 37.89
N THR A 14 16.85 -6.44 38.17
CA THR A 14 17.00 -7.52 37.18
C THR A 14 15.67 -8.17 36.82
N LEU A 15 14.77 -8.38 37.79
CA LEU A 15 13.44 -8.93 37.50
C LEU A 15 12.58 -7.96 36.68
N ALA A 16 12.66 -6.66 36.96
CA ALA A 16 11.98 -5.63 36.17
C ALA A 16 12.51 -5.55 34.72
N ALA A 17 13.84 -5.66 34.54
CA ALA A 17 14.45 -5.68 33.21
C ALA A 17 14.04 -6.90 32.38
N LEU A 18 13.98 -8.09 32.99
CA LEU A 18 13.53 -9.32 32.32
C LEU A 18 12.04 -9.29 31.93
N LEU A 19 11.21 -8.62 32.74
CA LEU A 19 9.79 -8.45 32.42
C LEU A 19 9.57 -7.45 31.28
N LEU A 20 10.43 -6.43 31.13
CA LEU A 20 10.35 -5.47 30.02
C LEU A 20 10.71 -6.08 28.67
N ASP A 21 11.65 -7.03 28.61
CA ASP A 21 12.02 -7.75 27.37
C ASP A 21 10.93 -8.75 26.91
N ALA A 22 10.15 -9.30 27.84
CA ALA A 22 9.09 -10.27 27.53
C ALA A 22 7.86 -9.64 26.83
N PHE A 23 7.69 -8.32 26.92
CA PHE A 23 6.62 -7.56 26.28
C PHE A 23 7.13 -6.63 25.18
N GLY A 24 8.19 -7.02 24.47
CA GLY A 24 8.48 -6.43 23.18
C GLY A 24 7.24 -6.55 22.31
N ALA A 25 6.48 -5.45 22.19
CA ALA A 25 5.32 -5.38 21.32
C ALA A 25 5.81 -5.74 19.92
N ARG A 26 5.52 -6.96 19.48
CA ARG A 26 5.61 -7.29 18.07
C ARG A 26 4.56 -6.40 17.44
N ALA A 27 5.00 -5.35 16.76
CA ALA A 27 4.16 -4.71 15.78
C ALA A 27 3.82 -5.81 14.79
N ASP A 28 2.66 -6.44 14.97
CA ASP A 28 2.06 -7.21 13.90
C ASP A 28 1.92 -6.20 12.76
N GLU A 29 2.70 -6.41 11.70
CA GLU A 29 2.57 -5.64 10.47
C GLU A 29 1.07 -5.61 10.13
N THR A 30 0.54 -4.40 9.87
CA THR A 30 -0.77 -4.23 9.25
C THR A 30 -0.90 -5.29 8.17
N CYS A 31 -1.84 -6.24 8.35
CA CYS A 31 -1.89 -7.44 7.55
C CYS A 31 -2.04 -7.07 6.06
N MET A 32 -0.92 -7.03 5.36
CA MET A 32 -0.89 -7.25 3.92
C MET A 32 -1.46 -8.65 3.68
N SER A 33 -1.97 -8.89 2.48
CA SER A 33 -2.58 -10.17 2.15
C SER A 33 -1.67 -11.35 2.55
N PRO A 34 -2.20 -12.38 3.24
CA PRO A 34 -1.41 -13.56 3.63
C PRO A 34 -0.94 -14.35 2.40
N TYR A 35 -1.46 -14.03 1.22
CA TYR A 35 -1.09 -14.63 -0.06
C TYR A 35 0.08 -13.91 -0.73
N MET A 36 0.48 -12.74 -0.22
CA MET A 36 1.70 -12.08 -0.68
C MET A 36 2.91 -12.65 0.07
N PRO A 37 4.03 -12.93 -0.62
CA PRO A 37 5.29 -13.22 0.04
C PRO A 37 5.62 -12.11 1.03
N LYS A 38 5.85 -12.50 2.29
CA LYS A 38 6.43 -11.59 3.27
C LYS A 38 7.88 -11.33 2.85
N ILE A 39 8.15 -10.13 2.36
CA ILE A 39 9.50 -9.67 2.11
C ILE A 39 9.99 -9.03 3.41
N THR A 40 11.09 -9.55 3.94
CA THR A 40 11.78 -8.97 5.09
C THR A 40 13.09 -8.39 4.62
N GLY A 41 13.39 -7.15 5.01
CA GLY A 41 14.61 -6.46 4.62
C GLY A 41 14.39 -4.97 4.51
N GLN A 42 15.41 -4.26 4.04
CA GLN A 42 15.31 -2.84 3.73
C GLN A 42 14.63 -2.67 2.37
N GLU A 43 13.56 -1.89 2.31
CA GLU A 43 12.93 -1.49 1.05
C GLU A 43 13.80 -0.47 0.31
N ASP A 44 13.92 -0.64 -1.00
CA ASP A 44 14.60 0.32 -1.88
C ASP A 44 13.68 1.47 -2.32
N TYR A 45 12.38 1.22 -2.41
CA TYR A 45 11.41 2.19 -2.92
C TYR A 45 10.10 2.18 -2.14
N VAL A 46 9.46 3.35 -2.07
CA VAL A 46 8.06 3.53 -1.68
C VAL A 46 7.31 4.06 -2.90
N TYR A 47 6.20 3.41 -3.26
CA TYR A 47 5.27 3.91 -4.27
C TYR A 47 4.13 4.64 -3.59
N VAL A 48 3.84 5.86 -4.04
CA VAL A 48 2.75 6.69 -3.54
C VAL A 48 1.78 6.93 -4.68
N TRP A 49 0.54 6.45 -4.54
CA TRP A 49 -0.56 6.80 -5.43
C TRP A 49 -1.07 8.18 -5.02
N THR A 50 -0.79 9.19 -5.85
CA THR A 50 -0.99 10.60 -5.48
C THR A 50 -2.15 11.22 -6.23
N LEU A 51 -2.95 11.98 -5.49
CA LEU A 51 -4.08 12.75 -6.00
C LEU A 51 -3.60 14.03 -6.67
N GLY A 52 -4.04 14.25 -7.91
CA GLY A 52 -3.76 15.40 -8.73
C GLY A 52 -4.53 16.63 -8.27
N ILE A 53 -3.82 17.75 -8.17
CA ILE A 53 -4.40 19.04 -7.78
C ILE A 53 -4.13 20.05 -8.88
N GLU A 54 -5.15 20.80 -9.29
CA GLU A 54 -5.01 21.84 -10.30
C GLU A 54 -3.93 22.87 -9.91
N GLY A 55 -3.01 23.15 -10.82
CA GLY A 55 -1.89 24.06 -10.59
C GLY A 55 -0.70 23.45 -9.82
N VAL A 56 -0.76 22.18 -9.41
CA VAL A 56 0.35 21.46 -8.76
C VAL A 56 0.93 20.41 -9.71
N GLY A 57 2.22 20.54 -10.06
CA GLY A 57 2.85 19.66 -11.05
C GLY A 57 2.16 19.75 -12.42
N ASP A 58 1.76 18.61 -12.98
CA ASP A 58 0.93 18.54 -14.20
C ASP A 58 -0.57 18.42 -13.89
N GLY A 59 -0.98 18.49 -12.62
CA GLY A 59 -2.36 18.38 -12.16
C GLY A 59 -3.00 16.99 -12.30
N SER A 60 -2.22 15.97 -12.66
CA SER A 60 -2.68 14.59 -12.86
C SER A 60 -2.53 13.73 -11.60
N ASP A 61 -3.44 12.79 -11.40
CA ASP A 61 -3.18 11.64 -10.55
C ASP A 61 -1.97 10.87 -11.10
N LYS A 62 -1.11 10.36 -10.22
CA LYS A 62 0.14 9.71 -10.63
C LYS A 62 0.70 8.76 -9.57
N LEU A 63 1.44 7.77 -10.03
CA LEU A 63 2.27 6.96 -9.15
C LEU A 63 3.64 7.61 -9.02
N VAL A 64 4.02 7.97 -7.80
CA VAL A 64 5.33 8.55 -7.48
C VAL A 64 6.21 7.50 -6.81
N THR A 65 7.41 7.31 -7.34
CA THR A 65 8.43 6.43 -6.75
C THR A 65 9.41 7.24 -5.93
N ILE A 66 9.56 6.91 -4.66
CA ILE A 66 10.46 7.58 -3.71
C ILE A 66 11.53 6.59 -3.25
N GLY A 67 12.80 7.02 -3.21
CA GLY A 67 13.89 6.20 -2.68
C GLY A 67 13.74 5.99 -1.17
N ALA A 68 13.79 4.74 -0.72
CA ALA A 68 13.53 4.33 0.65
C ALA A 68 14.72 3.67 1.35
N ASN A 69 15.81 3.37 0.63
CA ASN A 69 17.00 2.76 1.23
C ASN A 69 17.99 3.81 1.75
N PRO A 70 18.23 3.90 3.08
CA PRO A 70 19.15 4.87 3.66
C PRO A 70 20.62 4.63 3.32
N ALA A 71 20.98 3.43 2.83
CA ALA A 71 22.33 3.17 2.31
C ALA A 71 22.58 3.87 0.96
N ASP A 72 21.53 4.22 0.22
CA ASP A 72 21.62 5.09 -0.96
C ASP A 72 21.37 6.55 -0.57
N ALA A 73 22.40 7.21 -0.05
CA ALA A 73 22.33 8.62 0.33
C ALA A 73 21.99 9.57 -0.83
N THR A 74 22.17 9.13 -2.08
CA THR A 74 21.86 9.96 -3.25
C THR A 74 20.36 10.06 -3.45
N HIS A 75 19.62 8.99 -3.19
CA HIS A 75 18.21 8.84 -3.54
C HIS A 75 17.27 8.72 -2.34
N TYR A 76 17.78 8.43 -1.14
CA TYR A 76 16.97 8.30 0.06
C TYR A 76 16.13 9.55 0.34
N GLY A 77 14.82 9.36 0.47
CA GLY A 77 13.84 10.42 0.72
C GLY A 77 13.57 11.34 -0.47
N LYS A 78 14.02 10.98 -1.69
CA LYS A 78 13.83 11.78 -2.90
C LYS A 78 12.90 11.08 -3.88
N VAL A 79 12.18 11.88 -4.65
CA VAL A 79 11.42 11.39 -5.82
C VAL A 79 12.41 10.92 -6.87
N ILE A 80 12.23 9.68 -7.32
CA ILE A 80 13.04 9.03 -8.35
C ILE A 80 12.36 9.18 -9.71
N SER A 81 11.07 8.85 -9.74
CA SER A 81 10.25 8.93 -10.95
C SER A 81 8.80 9.17 -10.61
N SER A 82 8.02 9.52 -11.63
CA SER A 82 6.57 9.58 -11.55
C SER A 82 5.95 9.20 -12.88
N VAL A 83 4.83 8.48 -12.84
CA VAL A 83 4.02 8.14 -14.02
C VAL A 83 2.60 8.66 -13.82
N SER A 84 2.26 9.69 -14.60
CA SER A 84 0.93 10.31 -14.60
C SER A 84 -0.03 9.49 -15.45
N VAL A 85 -1.28 9.34 -14.99
CA VAL A 85 -2.32 8.61 -15.74
C VAL A 85 -3.21 9.54 -16.59
N GLY A 86 -2.99 10.85 -16.50
CA GLY A 86 -3.90 11.88 -17.01
C GLY A 86 -5.01 12.14 -16.00
N GLY A 87 -5.68 13.28 -16.09
CA GLY A 87 -6.91 13.54 -15.31
C GLY A 87 -6.77 13.57 -13.78
N ARG A 88 -7.90 13.74 -13.09
CA ARG A 88 -8.03 13.68 -11.63
C ARG A 88 -9.16 12.72 -11.35
N HIS A 89 -8.81 11.57 -10.77
CA HIS A 89 -9.68 10.40 -10.67
C HIS A 89 -9.99 10.06 -9.22
N GLU A 90 -9.60 10.93 -8.29
CA GLU A 90 -9.64 10.70 -6.85
C GLU A 90 -8.76 9.49 -6.47
N ALA A 91 -7.47 9.55 -6.81
CA ALA A 91 -6.47 8.59 -6.35
C ALA A 91 -6.53 8.40 -4.83
N HIS A 92 -6.82 7.17 -4.39
CA HIS A 92 -7.09 6.90 -2.98
C HIS A 92 -6.36 5.65 -2.44
N HIS A 93 -6.52 4.50 -3.09
CA HIS A 93 -5.90 3.25 -2.68
C HIS A 93 -5.23 2.54 -3.85
N ALA A 94 -4.20 1.77 -3.50
CA ALA A 94 -3.49 0.88 -4.39
C ALA A 94 -3.05 -0.37 -3.61
N GLY A 95 -2.75 -1.45 -4.31
CA GLY A 95 -2.29 -2.71 -3.73
C GLY A 95 -1.50 -3.54 -4.74
N PHE A 96 -0.52 -4.31 -4.24
CA PHE A 96 0.25 -5.21 -5.09
C PHE A 96 -0.56 -6.46 -5.46
N GLY A 97 -0.22 -7.06 -6.60
CA GLY A 97 -0.54 -8.46 -6.88
C GLY A 97 0.14 -9.42 -5.91
N ASP A 98 -0.28 -10.68 -5.91
CA ASP A 98 0.24 -11.72 -5.02
C ASP A 98 1.74 -11.98 -5.21
N ASP A 99 2.24 -11.89 -6.44
CA ASP A 99 3.66 -12.01 -6.77
C ASP A 99 4.47 -10.70 -6.64
N ARG A 100 3.81 -9.59 -6.29
CA ARG A 100 4.37 -8.22 -6.21
C ARG A 100 4.97 -7.69 -7.51
N SER A 101 4.69 -8.31 -8.66
CA SER A 101 5.22 -7.83 -9.94
C SER A 101 4.46 -6.63 -10.50
N HIS A 102 3.21 -6.48 -10.07
CA HIS A 102 2.33 -5.39 -10.46
C HIS A 102 1.73 -4.67 -9.25
N LEU A 103 1.51 -3.36 -9.39
CA LEU A 103 0.73 -2.54 -8.47
C LEU A 103 -0.57 -2.13 -9.15
N TRP A 104 -1.71 -2.38 -8.52
CA TRP A 104 -3.04 -2.00 -8.96
C TRP A 104 -3.47 -0.75 -8.20
N ALA A 105 -3.97 0.27 -8.90
CA ALA A 105 -4.44 1.51 -8.28
C ALA A 105 -5.80 1.94 -8.86
N GLY A 106 -6.69 2.41 -8.00
CA GLY A 106 -8.04 2.83 -8.37
C GLY A 106 -8.21 4.34 -8.43
N GLY A 107 -9.06 4.78 -9.34
CA GLY A 107 -9.74 6.07 -9.32
C GLY A 107 -11.06 5.91 -8.58
N LEU A 108 -11.20 6.58 -7.44
CA LEU A 108 -12.38 6.43 -6.60
C LEU A 108 -13.62 7.08 -7.22
N ASP A 109 -13.45 8.15 -8.01
CA ASP A 109 -14.56 8.94 -8.56
C ASP A 109 -15.15 8.30 -9.82
N ASP A 110 -14.31 7.84 -10.74
CA ASP A 110 -14.72 7.35 -12.05
C ASP A 110 -14.57 5.85 -12.25
N SER A 111 -14.10 5.15 -11.22
CA SER A 111 -13.92 3.70 -11.21
C SER A 111 -12.95 3.14 -12.25
N LEU A 112 -12.04 3.96 -12.77
CA LEU A 112 -10.90 3.49 -13.54
C LEU A 112 -9.91 2.74 -12.63
N ILE A 113 -9.23 1.74 -13.19
CA ILE A 113 -8.15 1.03 -12.50
C ILE A 113 -6.92 0.98 -13.42
N TRP A 114 -5.76 1.28 -12.87
CA TRP A 114 -4.48 1.16 -13.56
C TRP A 114 -3.64 0.05 -12.95
N VAL A 115 -2.99 -0.74 -13.81
CA VAL A 115 -2.02 -1.75 -13.42
C VAL A 115 -0.64 -1.27 -13.87
N PHE A 116 0.25 -1.09 -12.90
CA PHE A 116 1.62 -0.69 -13.11
C PHE A 116 2.54 -1.91 -13.02
N ASP A 117 3.41 -2.12 -14.00
CA ASP A 117 4.57 -3.01 -13.86
C ASP A 117 5.62 -2.33 -12.98
N VAL A 118 6.00 -3.02 -11.92
CA VAL A 118 7.00 -2.60 -10.94
C VAL A 118 8.16 -3.61 -10.82
N ALA A 119 8.14 -4.70 -11.59
CA ALA A 119 9.15 -5.75 -11.54
C ALA A 119 10.32 -5.47 -12.48
N ALA A 120 10.04 -5.00 -13.70
CA ALA A 120 11.07 -4.84 -14.73
C ALA A 120 12.08 -3.72 -14.39
N ASP A 121 11.59 -2.61 -13.86
CA ASP A 121 12.37 -1.50 -13.34
C ASP A 121 11.61 -0.84 -12.16
N PRO A 122 11.86 -1.28 -10.92
CA PRO A 122 11.17 -0.74 -9.74
C PRO A 122 11.37 0.77 -9.55
N ALA A 123 12.47 1.33 -10.07
CA ALA A 123 12.72 2.77 -9.99
C ALA A 123 11.85 3.56 -10.98
N HIS A 124 11.37 2.95 -12.07
CA HIS A 124 10.59 3.59 -13.13
C HIS A 124 9.38 2.74 -13.57
N PRO A 125 8.34 2.63 -12.73
CA PRO A 125 7.12 1.89 -13.06
C PRO A 125 6.43 2.40 -14.32
N LYS A 126 5.68 1.51 -14.97
CA LYS A 126 4.92 1.85 -16.20
C LYS A 126 3.50 1.31 -16.13
N VAL A 127 2.53 2.08 -16.61
CA VAL A 127 1.18 1.56 -16.83
C VAL A 127 1.24 0.51 -17.93
N VAL A 128 0.84 -0.72 -17.62
CA VAL A 128 0.76 -1.84 -18.57
C VAL A 128 -0.67 -2.22 -18.92
N ARG A 129 -1.64 -1.79 -18.09
CA ARG A 129 -3.06 -1.99 -18.35
C ARG A 129 -3.88 -0.87 -17.71
N THR A 130 -4.94 -0.45 -18.39
CA THR A 130 -6.03 0.36 -17.83
C THR A 130 -7.31 -0.42 -17.99
N ILE A 131 -8.09 -0.52 -16.91
CA ILE A 131 -9.40 -1.18 -16.86
C ILE A 131 -10.43 -0.07 -16.68
N ASP A 132 -11.24 0.13 -17.71
CA ASP A 132 -12.37 1.07 -17.74
C ASP A 132 -13.73 0.37 -17.64
N SER A 133 -13.71 -0.96 -17.51
CA SER A 133 -14.89 -1.81 -17.48
C SER A 133 -15.35 -2.18 -16.07
N PHE A 134 -14.73 -1.68 -15.00
CA PHE A 134 -15.00 -2.10 -13.61
C PHE A 134 -16.50 -2.14 -13.27
N VAL A 135 -17.22 -1.07 -13.59
CA VAL A 135 -18.66 -0.97 -13.32
C VAL A 135 -19.45 -2.01 -14.11
N LYS A 136 -19.10 -2.23 -15.37
CA LYS A 136 -19.76 -3.22 -16.23
C LYS A 136 -19.47 -4.65 -15.78
N ASP A 137 -18.21 -4.97 -15.51
CA ASP A 137 -17.76 -6.31 -15.15
C ASP A 137 -18.31 -6.74 -13.78
N SER A 138 -18.53 -5.77 -12.89
CA SER A 138 -19.09 -5.98 -11.55
C SER A 138 -20.62 -5.89 -11.47
N GLU A 139 -21.29 -5.69 -12.61
CA GLU A 139 -22.74 -5.48 -12.68
C GLU A 139 -23.24 -4.28 -11.83
N GLY A 140 -22.42 -3.22 -11.77
CA GLY A 140 -22.82 -1.92 -11.23
C GLY A 140 -22.13 -1.52 -9.92
N VAL A 141 -21.01 -2.14 -9.52
CA VAL A 141 -20.21 -1.65 -8.38
C VAL A 141 -19.37 -0.46 -8.83
N VAL A 142 -19.29 0.59 -8.01
CA VAL A 142 -18.50 1.80 -8.29
C VAL A 142 -17.60 2.16 -7.10
N GLY A 143 -16.59 2.98 -7.36
CA GLY A 143 -15.64 3.48 -6.37
C GLY A 143 -14.73 2.38 -5.84
N PRO A 144 -13.86 1.79 -6.69
CA PRO A 144 -12.88 0.80 -6.27
C PRO A 144 -11.96 1.41 -5.21
N HIS A 145 -11.85 0.74 -4.07
CA HIS A 145 -11.20 1.27 -2.87
C HIS A 145 -10.08 0.32 -2.42
N THR A 146 -10.35 -0.67 -1.58
CA THR A 146 -9.29 -1.56 -1.09
C THR A 146 -8.89 -2.57 -2.16
N PHE A 147 -7.59 -2.66 -2.46
CA PHE A 147 -6.99 -3.66 -3.34
C PHE A 147 -6.28 -4.71 -2.50
N PHE A 148 -6.73 -5.96 -2.59
CA PHE A 148 -6.24 -7.05 -1.77
C PHE A 148 -5.85 -8.25 -2.62
N ALA A 149 -4.56 -8.61 -2.58
CA ALA A 149 -4.07 -9.76 -3.35
C ALA A 149 -4.71 -11.08 -2.89
N LEU A 150 -5.08 -11.91 -3.84
CA LEU A 150 -5.42 -13.32 -3.68
C LEU A 150 -4.50 -14.15 -4.60
N PRO A 151 -4.35 -15.47 -4.40
CA PRO A 151 -3.50 -16.28 -5.30
C PRO A 151 -4.01 -16.19 -6.75
N GLY A 152 -3.20 -15.58 -7.63
CA GLY A 152 -3.52 -15.31 -9.04
C GLY A 152 -4.67 -14.32 -9.29
N ARG A 153 -5.14 -13.62 -8.25
CA ARG A 153 -6.33 -12.77 -8.31
C ARG A 153 -6.14 -11.46 -7.53
N MET A 154 -7.01 -10.49 -7.82
CA MET A 154 -7.13 -9.23 -7.10
C MET A 154 -8.57 -9.09 -6.60
N LEU A 155 -8.74 -8.98 -5.29
CA LEU A 155 -10.01 -8.64 -4.66
C LEU A 155 -10.09 -7.13 -4.45
N ILE A 156 -11.17 -6.51 -4.93
CA ILE A 156 -11.38 -5.07 -4.88
C ILE A 156 -12.68 -4.78 -4.15
N THR A 157 -12.63 -3.92 -3.12
CA THR A 157 -13.85 -3.41 -2.47
C THR A 157 -14.39 -2.21 -3.27
N GLY A 158 -15.72 -2.09 -3.36
CA GLY A 158 -16.38 -0.91 -3.93
C GLY A 158 -17.11 -0.11 -2.86
N LEU A 159 -17.12 1.23 -2.99
CA LEU A 159 -17.83 2.10 -2.05
C LEU A 159 -19.34 2.14 -2.26
N SER A 160 -19.81 1.87 -3.48
CA SER A 160 -21.22 2.13 -3.83
C SER A 160 -21.66 1.35 -5.08
N ASN A 161 -22.75 1.81 -5.70
CA ASN A 161 -23.34 1.27 -6.91
C ASN A 161 -23.71 2.37 -7.94
N ASP A 162 -23.86 1.97 -9.19
CA ASP A 162 -24.12 2.85 -10.35
C ASP A 162 -25.58 3.30 -10.53
N LYS A 163 -26.51 2.85 -9.67
CA LYS A 163 -27.94 3.17 -9.80
C LYS A 163 -28.34 4.42 -9.04
N ASP A 164 -27.85 4.53 -7.80
CA ASP A 164 -28.22 5.62 -6.89
C ASP A 164 -27.05 6.20 -6.09
N HIS A 165 -25.84 5.65 -6.25
CA HIS A 165 -24.66 6.02 -5.48
C HIS A 165 -24.88 5.98 -3.94
N GLY A 166 -25.82 5.15 -3.47
CA GLY A 166 -26.11 4.93 -2.06
C GLY A 166 -25.16 3.93 -1.39
N GLY A 167 -25.40 3.60 -0.12
CA GLY A 167 -24.51 2.73 0.67
C GLY A 167 -24.51 1.23 0.30
N ARG A 168 -25.07 0.83 -0.85
CA ARG A 168 -24.99 -0.55 -1.32
C ARG A 168 -23.64 -0.78 -1.99
N THR A 169 -22.82 -1.62 -1.37
CA THR A 169 -21.42 -1.87 -1.76
C THR A 169 -21.21 -3.25 -2.38
N GLY A 170 -19.98 -3.59 -2.75
CA GLY A 170 -19.62 -4.89 -3.32
C GLY A 170 -18.15 -5.28 -3.15
N LEU A 171 -17.87 -6.56 -3.40
CA LEU A 171 -16.53 -7.14 -3.52
C LEU A 171 -16.41 -7.71 -4.95
N VAL A 172 -15.35 -7.34 -5.66
CA VAL A 172 -15.15 -7.71 -7.07
C VAL A 172 -13.81 -8.42 -7.21
N GLU A 173 -13.79 -9.57 -7.87
CA GLU A 173 -12.57 -10.34 -8.11
C GLU A 173 -12.13 -10.23 -9.57
N TYR A 174 -10.87 -9.86 -9.78
CA TYR A 174 -10.18 -9.89 -11.06
C TYR A 174 -9.10 -10.99 -11.06
N ASN A 175 -8.77 -11.51 -12.24
CA ASN A 175 -7.52 -12.24 -12.43
C ASN A 175 -6.38 -11.25 -12.67
N ASN A 176 -5.17 -11.60 -12.21
CA ASN A 176 -3.97 -10.79 -12.44
C ASN A 176 -3.63 -10.70 -13.94
#